data_AF-A0A0M0BEK9-F1
#
_entry.id   AF-A0A0M0BEK9-F1
#
_cell.length_a   1.000
_cell.length_b   1.000
_cell.length_c   1.000
_cell.angle_alpha   90.00
_cell.angle_beta   90.00
_cell.angle_gamma   90.00
#
_symmetry.space_group_name_H-M   'P 1'
#
loop_
_entity.id
_entity.type
_entity.pdbx_description
1 polymer ?
#
loop_
_entity_poly.entity_id
_entity_poly.type
_entity_poly.pdbx_seq_one_letter_code
_entity_poly.pdbx_strand_id
1 'polypeptide(L)'
;MTEIVAELEGDEPTGRAWMKVLLPRILRAVVWGLLMGGELLLVSYMPEVGGELYKYIPIEPMAFSHFLILFIVFEVAIQLLRGTIFPYAFRTARAVISMILLVVITNGGVMSLTLQPTPETPLPTGMGITISVDFQAVLGVFLLLSLLSIVKNVLHAVDFMAEAEETGFPPELP
;
A
#
# COMPACT_ATOMS: atom_id res chain seq x y z
N MET A 1 57.68 12.92 7.44
CA MET A 1 56.41 13.24 8.12
C MET A 1 55.58 14.16 7.21
N THR A 2 55.37 13.73 5.97
CA THR A 2 54.72 14.53 4.91
C THR A 2 53.97 13.68 3.90
N GLU A 3 54.01 12.34 4.01
CA GLU A 3 53.27 11.41 3.15
C GLU A 3 51.98 10.87 3.79
N ILE A 4 51.70 11.16 5.06
CA ILE A 4 50.50 10.64 5.76
C ILE A 4 49.28 11.57 5.61
N VAL A 5 49.44 12.74 4.98
CA VAL A 5 48.35 13.74 4.84
C VAL A 5 47.70 13.71 3.44
N ALA A 6 48.25 12.97 2.48
CA ALA A 6 47.73 12.93 1.10
C ALA A 6 46.67 11.84 0.85
N GLU A 7 46.20 11.13 1.88
CA GLU A 7 45.25 10.02 1.76
C GLU A 7 43.86 10.37 2.32
N LEU A 8 43.51 11.65 2.30
CA LEU A 8 42.18 12.19 2.66
C LEU A 8 41.45 12.83 1.47
N GLU A 9 41.79 12.46 0.25
CA GLU A 9 41.22 13.07 -0.96
C GLU A 9 40.72 12.00 -1.92
N GLY A 10 39.45 11.57 -1.74
CA GLY A 10 38.81 10.69 -2.72
C GLY A 10 37.60 9.87 -2.26
N ASP A 11 36.93 10.17 -1.14
CA ASP A 11 35.73 9.43 -0.72
C ASP A 11 34.42 10.02 -1.30
N GLU A 12 34.32 10.04 -2.64
CA GLU A 12 33.03 10.21 -3.32
C GLU A 12 32.87 9.26 -4.53
N PRO A 13 32.44 8.00 -4.29
CA PRO A 13 31.62 7.32 -5.28
C PRO A 13 30.34 6.69 -4.71
N THR A 14 30.09 6.82 -3.41
CA THR A 14 28.93 6.22 -2.72
C THR A 14 27.62 6.85 -3.24
N GLY A 15 27.40 8.16 -3.13
CA GLY A 15 26.12 8.76 -3.56
C GLY A 15 25.67 8.45 -5.00
N ARG A 16 26.58 8.49 -5.99
CA ARG A 16 26.24 8.22 -7.41
C ARG A 16 26.06 6.75 -7.74
N ALA A 17 26.84 5.85 -7.14
CA ALA A 17 26.67 4.42 -7.32
C ALA A 17 25.34 3.95 -6.71
N TRP A 18 25.01 4.49 -5.54
CA TRP A 18 23.77 4.19 -4.82
C TRP A 18 22.56 4.78 -5.53
N MET A 19 22.68 5.98 -6.09
CA MET A 19 21.64 6.57 -6.95
C MET A 19 21.33 5.67 -8.15
N LYS A 20 22.34 5.10 -8.83
CA LYS A 20 22.10 4.22 -9.99
C LYS A 20 21.38 2.91 -9.64
N VAL A 21 21.52 2.43 -8.41
CA VAL A 21 20.86 1.21 -7.91
C VAL A 21 19.45 1.51 -7.38
N LEU A 22 19.31 2.60 -6.62
CA LEU A 22 18.05 2.99 -6.00
C LEU A 22 17.08 3.65 -6.99
N LEU A 23 17.57 4.46 -7.94
CA LEU A 23 16.73 5.17 -8.91
C LEU A 23 15.79 4.24 -9.70
N PRO A 24 16.24 3.12 -10.33
CA PRO A 24 15.32 2.24 -11.04
C PRO A 24 14.36 1.50 -10.10
N ARG A 25 14.76 1.25 -8.85
CA ARG A 25 13.89 0.65 -7.82
C ARG A 25 12.80 1.64 -7.41
N ILE A 26 13.16 2.87 -7.07
CA ILE A 26 12.22 3.93 -6.69
C ILE A 26 11.30 4.27 -7.86
N LEU A 27 11.81 4.39 -9.08
CA LEU A 27 10.99 4.67 -10.26
C LEU A 27 9.94 3.56 -10.47
N ARG A 28 10.34 2.30 -10.30
CA ARG A 28 9.43 1.15 -10.35
C ARG A 28 8.44 1.19 -9.18
N ALA A 29 8.85 1.60 -7.98
CA ALA A 29 7.96 1.80 -6.82
C ALA A 29 6.94 2.91 -7.04
N VAL A 30 7.34 4.01 -7.65
CA VAL A 30 6.45 5.13 -7.99
C VAL A 30 5.46 4.69 -9.05
N VAL A 31 5.90 3.97 -10.09
CA VAL A 31 5.01 3.45 -11.14
C VAL A 31 4.00 2.45 -10.57
N TRP A 32 4.45 1.50 -9.74
CA TRP A 32 3.55 0.52 -9.11
C TRP A 32 2.65 1.15 -8.04
N GLY A 33 3.18 2.08 -7.25
CA GLY A 33 2.41 2.84 -6.26
C GLY A 33 1.37 3.74 -6.91
N LEU A 34 1.68 4.32 -8.08
CA LEU A 34 0.72 5.08 -8.88
C LEU A 34 -0.41 4.16 -9.37
N LEU A 35 -0.07 3.03 -9.99
CA LEU A 35 -1.05 2.03 -10.47
C LEU A 35 -1.92 1.42 -9.36
N MET A 36 -1.38 1.22 -8.16
CA MET A 36 -2.09 0.57 -7.05
C MET A 36 -2.96 1.51 -6.21
N GLY A 37 -2.86 2.83 -6.38
CA GLY A 37 -3.60 3.78 -5.55
C GLY A 37 -3.20 5.25 -5.69
N GLY A 38 -2.06 5.54 -6.32
CA GLY A 38 -1.69 6.92 -6.63
C GLY A 38 -2.57 7.56 -7.72
N GLU A 39 -3.19 6.78 -8.61
CA GLU A 39 -4.23 7.30 -9.51
C GLU A 39 -5.42 7.85 -8.72
N LEU A 40 -5.84 7.16 -7.67
CA LEU A 40 -6.91 7.64 -6.78
C LEU A 40 -6.50 8.89 -6.01
N LEU A 41 -5.21 9.05 -5.64
CA LEU A 41 -4.70 10.31 -5.07
C LEU A 41 -4.78 11.44 -6.09
N LEU A 42 -4.34 11.23 -7.33
CA LEU A 42 -4.38 12.27 -8.36
C LEU A 42 -5.82 12.72 -8.62
N VAL A 43 -6.76 11.78 -8.72
CA VAL A 43 -8.19 12.08 -8.89
C VAL A 43 -8.78 12.78 -7.67
N SER A 44 -8.35 12.42 -6.46
CA SER A 44 -8.79 13.08 -5.21
C SER A 44 -8.41 14.56 -5.15
N TYR A 45 -7.29 14.97 -5.75
CA TYR A 45 -6.88 16.38 -5.84
C TYR A 45 -7.56 17.15 -6.98
N MET A 46 -8.33 16.49 -7.85
CA MET A 46 -9.13 17.15 -8.89
C MET A 46 -10.48 17.58 -8.32
N PRO A 47 -10.80 18.90 -8.28
CA PRO A 47 -12.02 19.41 -7.66
C PRO A 47 -13.32 18.87 -8.26
N GLU A 48 -13.31 18.60 -9.57
CA GLU A 48 -14.51 18.22 -10.33
C GLU A 48 -14.86 16.72 -10.24
N VAL A 49 -13.86 15.86 -9.99
CA VAL A 49 -14.02 14.38 -10.01
C VAL A 49 -13.84 13.77 -8.63
N GLY A 50 -12.89 14.27 -7.84
CA GLY A 50 -12.62 13.80 -6.48
C GLY A 50 -13.81 14.03 -5.55
N GLY A 51 -14.48 15.19 -5.67
CA GLY A 51 -15.64 15.56 -4.85
C GLY A 51 -16.84 14.62 -5.01
N GLU A 52 -17.09 14.10 -6.20
CA GLU A 52 -18.16 13.14 -6.48
C GLU A 52 -17.84 11.74 -5.92
N LEU A 53 -16.57 11.28 -6.02
CA LEU A 53 -16.15 9.99 -5.47
C LEU A 53 -16.31 9.91 -3.95
N TYR A 54 -16.06 11.01 -3.23
CA TYR A 54 -16.25 11.07 -1.78
C TYR A 54 -17.73 10.95 -1.34
N LYS A 55 -18.70 11.21 -2.23
CA LYS A 55 -20.12 11.00 -1.90
C LYS A 55 -20.51 9.53 -1.83
N TYR A 56 -19.75 8.66 -2.50
CA TYR A 56 -20.03 7.22 -2.59
C TYR A 56 -19.17 6.36 -1.66
N ILE A 57 -18.09 6.94 -1.12
CA ILE A 57 -17.19 6.25 -0.20
C ILE A 57 -17.52 6.70 1.24
N PRO A 58 -18.01 5.82 2.11
CA PRO A 58 -18.37 6.14 3.50
C PRO A 58 -17.13 6.25 4.40
N ILE A 59 -16.13 7.02 3.97
CA ILE A 59 -14.88 7.27 4.70
C ILE A 59 -14.61 8.76 4.66
N GLU A 60 -14.16 9.33 5.77
CA GLU A 60 -13.71 10.71 5.79
C GLU A 60 -12.62 10.95 4.72
N PRO A 61 -12.74 11.99 3.89
CA PRO A 61 -11.79 12.28 2.82
C PRO A 61 -10.34 12.36 3.30
N MET A 62 -10.13 12.88 4.51
CA MET A 62 -8.82 12.90 5.15
C MET A 62 -8.31 11.49 5.44
N ALA A 63 -9.10 10.63 6.09
CA ALA A 63 -8.67 9.27 6.41
C ALA A 63 -8.30 8.46 5.16
N PHE A 64 -9.08 8.60 4.06
CA PHE A 64 -8.81 7.93 2.79
C PHE A 64 -7.43 8.30 2.20
N SER A 65 -7.11 9.60 2.16
CA SER A 65 -5.81 10.08 1.64
C SER A 65 -4.63 9.58 2.48
N HIS A 66 -4.78 9.51 3.81
CA HIS A 66 -3.72 8.98 4.69
C HIS A 66 -3.44 7.51 4.43
N PHE A 67 -4.47 6.70 4.14
CA PHE A 67 -4.27 5.30 3.75
C PHE A 67 -3.50 5.18 2.43
N LEU A 68 -3.83 5.98 1.42
CA LEU A 68 -3.12 5.93 0.14
C LEU A 68 -1.64 6.31 0.30
N ILE A 69 -1.34 7.34 1.09
CA ILE A 69 0.04 7.72 1.44
C ILE A 69 0.74 6.57 2.17
N LEU A 70 0.08 5.94 3.14
CA LEU A 70 0.63 4.80 3.88
C LEU A 70 1.02 3.65 2.94
N PHE A 71 0.16 3.31 1.97
CA PHE A 71 0.45 2.27 0.98
C PHE A 71 1.65 2.60 0.09
N ILE A 72 1.79 3.87 -0.31
CA ILE A 72 2.97 4.34 -1.07
C ILE A 72 4.24 4.19 -0.22
N VAL A 73 4.20 4.58 1.06
CA VAL A 73 5.34 4.42 1.97
C VAL A 73 5.73 2.94 2.13
N PHE A 74 4.76 2.04 2.29
CA PHE A 74 5.02 0.60 2.32
C PHE A 74 5.68 0.12 1.02
N GLU A 75 5.18 0.53 -0.14
CA GLU A 75 5.72 0.08 -1.43
C GLU A 75 7.15 0.56 -1.62
N VAL A 76 7.44 1.82 -1.29
CA VAL A 76 8.80 2.38 -1.30
C VAL A 76 9.70 1.61 -0.33
N ALA A 77 9.28 1.38 0.92
CA ALA A 77 10.06 0.64 1.91
C ALA A 77 10.37 -0.79 1.46
N ILE A 78 9.38 -1.50 0.91
CA ILE A 78 9.55 -2.86 0.36
C ILE A 78 10.61 -2.87 -0.75
N GLN A 79 10.63 -1.84 -1.61
CA GLN A 79 11.57 -1.79 -2.74
C GLN A 79 12.98 -1.37 -2.34
N LEU A 80 13.10 -0.47 -1.35
CA LEU A 80 14.39 -0.09 -0.78
C LEU A 80 15.06 -1.28 -0.07
N LEU A 81 14.28 -2.04 0.70
CA LEU A 81 14.77 -3.17 1.50
C LEU A 81 14.88 -4.47 0.69
N ARG A 82 14.69 -4.43 -0.63
CA ARG A 82 14.81 -5.61 -1.52
C ARG A 82 16.20 -6.23 -1.38
N GLY A 83 16.22 -7.53 -1.05
CA GLY A 83 17.44 -8.29 -0.77
C GLY A 83 17.62 -8.61 0.72
N THR A 84 16.75 -8.08 1.59
CA THR A 84 16.72 -8.43 3.02
C THR A 84 15.46 -9.24 3.36
N ILE A 85 15.28 -9.59 4.64
CA ILE A 85 14.05 -10.23 5.14
C ILE A 85 12.88 -9.24 5.29
N PHE A 86 13.16 -7.94 5.46
CA PHE A 86 12.16 -6.92 5.75
C PHE A 86 11.05 -6.78 4.69
N PRO A 87 11.30 -6.88 3.37
CA PRO A 87 10.25 -6.87 2.35
C PRO A 87 9.13 -7.87 2.61
N TYR A 88 9.43 -9.05 3.14
CA TYR A 88 8.41 -10.05 3.46
C TYR A 88 7.52 -9.58 4.62
N ALA A 89 8.13 -9.02 5.67
CA ALA A 89 7.41 -8.44 6.80
C ALA A 89 6.53 -7.24 6.38
N PHE A 90 7.08 -6.30 5.60
CA PHE A 90 6.33 -5.14 5.12
C PHE A 90 5.19 -5.53 4.17
N ARG A 91 5.37 -6.55 3.32
CA ARG A 91 4.29 -7.10 2.47
C ARG A 91 3.17 -7.72 3.30
N THR A 92 3.52 -8.44 4.37
CA THR A 92 2.54 -9.01 5.30
C THR A 92 1.78 -7.92 6.06
N ALA A 93 2.49 -6.92 6.61
CA ALA A 93 1.87 -5.79 7.29
C ALA A 93 0.89 -5.05 6.36
N ARG A 94 1.29 -4.77 5.12
CA ARG A 94 0.43 -4.18 4.09
C ARG A 94 -0.82 -5.02 3.83
N ALA A 95 -0.69 -6.34 3.72
CA ALA A 95 -1.82 -7.24 3.50
C ALA A 95 -2.81 -7.22 4.68
N VAL A 96 -2.31 -7.22 5.92
CA VAL A 96 -3.16 -7.11 7.12
C VAL A 96 -3.89 -5.77 7.16
N ILE A 97 -3.20 -4.66 6.89
CA ILE A 97 -3.81 -3.32 6.84
C ILE A 97 -4.89 -3.27 5.75
N SER A 98 -4.61 -3.82 4.57
CA SER A 98 -5.58 -3.93 3.47
C SER A 98 -6.83 -4.71 3.89
N MET A 99 -6.63 -5.80 4.63
CA MET A 99 -7.70 -6.67 5.12
C MET A 99 -8.62 -5.94 6.09
N ILE A 100 -8.03 -5.25 7.08
CA ILE A 100 -8.77 -4.43 8.05
C ILE A 100 -9.54 -3.33 7.32
N LEU A 101 -8.87 -2.63 6.41
CA LEU A 101 -9.48 -1.55 5.65
C LEU A 101 -10.67 -2.04 4.83
N LEU A 102 -10.54 -3.17 4.14
CA LEU A 102 -11.62 -3.74 3.33
C LEU A 102 -12.86 -4.06 4.19
N VAL A 103 -12.66 -4.62 5.39
CA VAL A 103 -13.77 -4.90 6.32
C VAL A 103 -14.44 -3.61 6.81
N VAL A 104 -13.65 -2.58 7.15
CA VAL A 104 -14.19 -1.30 7.64
C VAL A 104 -14.96 -0.56 6.56
N ILE A 105 -14.40 -0.45 5.35
CA ILE A 105 -15.04 0.28 4.23
C ILE A 105 -16.35 -0.38 3.80
N THR A 106 -16.37 -1.71 3.79
CA THR A 106 -17.56 -2.47 3.37
C THR A 106 -18.54 -2.73 4.51
N ASN A 107 -18.28 -2.22 5.72
CA ASN A 107 -19.07 -2.49 6.91
C ASN A 107 -19.34 -4.00 7.11
N GLY A 108 -18.28 -4.81 6.97
CA GLY A 108 -18.39 -6.28 7.04
C GLY A 108 -18.97 -6.95 5.79
N GLY A 109 -19.08 -6.22 4.68
CA GLY A 109 -19.57 -6.73 3.39
C GLY A 109 -21.00 -6.31 3.07
N VAL A 110 -21.65 -5.51 3.91
CA VAL A 110 -23.02 -5.04 3.69
C VAL A 110 -22.97 -3.55 3.38
N MET A 111 -23.26 -3.20 2.12
CA MET A 111 -23.37 -1.81 1.70
C MET A 111 -24.84 -1.39 1.67
N SER A 112 -25.20 -0.41 2.50
CA SER A 112 -26.54 0.17 2.55
C SER A 112 -26.56 1.57 1.95
N LEU A 113 -27.41 1.76 0.94
CA LEU A 113 -27.75 3.06 0.38
C LEU A 113 -29.14 3.44 0.86
N THR A 114 -29.22 4.48 1.70
CA THR A 114 -30.50 5.05 2.13
C THR A 114 -30.82 6.24 1.24
N LEU A 115 -31.82 6.07 0.35
CA LEU A 115 -32.38 7.14 -0.45
C LEU A 115 -33.37 7.91 0.42
N GLN A 116 -33.02 9.16 0.74
CA GLN A 116 -33.91 10.10 1.41
C GLN A 116 -34.58 11.02 0.37
N PRO A 117 -35.80 11.52 0.65
CA PRO A 117 -36.44 12.50 -0.21
C PRO A 117 -35.54 13.73 -0.37
N THR A 118 -35.04 13.95 -1.59
CA THR A 118 -34.28 15.14 -1.95
C THR A 118 -35.01 15.88 -3.07
N PRO A 119 -34.79 17.19 -3.26
CA PRO A 119 -35.47 17.97 -4.32
C PRO A 119 -35.33 17.36 -5.73
N GLU A 120 -34.27 16.57 -5.96
CA GLU A 120 -33.97 15.91 -7.23
C GLU A 120 -34.51 14.47 -7.34
N THR A 121 -34.94 13.86 -6.23
CA THR A 121 -35.60 12.53 -6.20
C THR A 121 -36.93 12.63 -5.44
N PRO A 122 -38.07 12.79 -6.14
CA PRO A 122 -39.36 13.00 -5.50
C PRO A 122 -39.88 11.68 -4.92
N LEU A 123 -39.38 11.32 -3.74
CA LEU A 123 -39.95 10.28 -2.89
C LEU A 123 -41.11 10.88 -2.07
N PRO A 124 -42.18 10.11 -1.79
CA PRO A 124 -43.26 10.55 -0.90
C PRO A 124 -42.70 11.00 0.45
N THR A 125 -43.19 12.13 0.97
CA THR A 125 -42.74 12.71 2.24
C THR A 125 -42.86 11.70 3.37
N GLY A 126 -41.73 11.33 3.98
CA GLY A 126 -41.66 10.33 5.06
C GLY A 126 -41.34 8.90 4.63
N MET A 127 -41.12 8.63 3.34
CA MET A 127 -40.67 7.34 2.82
C MET A 127 -39.17 7.40 2.48
N GLY A 128 -38.36 6.61 3.19
CA GLY A 128 -36.96 6.35 2.86
C GLY A 128 -36.82 4.93 2.32
N ILE A 129 -36.14 4.77 1.18
CA ILE A 129 -35.84 3.44 0.62
C ILE A 129 -34.41 3.10 1.00
N THR A 130 -34.23 2.03 1.78
CA THR A 130 -32.90 1.48 2.07
C THR A 130 -32.65 0.30 1.13
N ILE A 131 -31.68 0.47 0.23
CA ILE A 131 -31.18 -0.61 -0.64
C ILE A 131 -29.93 -1.16 0.03
N SER A 132 -30.01 -2.40 0.52
CA SER A 132 -28.86 -3.12 1.06
C SER A 132 -28.38 -4.17 0.07
N VAL A 133 -27.09 -4.15 -0.27
CA VAL A 133 -26.47 -5.19 -1.07
C VAL A 133 -25.46 -5.94 -0.21
N ASP A 134 -25.62 -7.26 -0.15
CA ASP A 134 -24.74 -8.17 0.60
C ASP A 134 -23.65 -8.71 -0.32
N PHE A 135 -22.42 -8.28 -0.05
CA PHE A 135 -21.19 -8.73 -0.69
C PHE A 135 -20.30 -9.51 0.28
N GLN A 136 -20.83 -9.99 1.41
CA GLN A 136 -20.05 -10.68 2.45
C GLN A 136 -19.30 -11.91 1.90
N ALA A 137 -19.91 -12.63 0.96
CA ALA A 137 -19.25 -13.76 0.30
C ALA A 137 -18.02 -13.32 -0.52
N VAL A 138 -18.17 -12.23 -1.29
CA VAL A 138 -17.07 -11.66 -2.09
C VAL A 138 -15.98 -11.15 -1.17
N LEU A 139 -16.34 -10.42 -0.11
CA LEU A 139 -15.42 -9.99 0.94
C LEU A 139 -14.64 -11.18 1.50
N GLY A 140 -15.34 -12.25 1.90
CA GLY A 140 -14.73 -13.47 2.42
C GLY A 140 -13.66 -14.07 1.49
N VAL A 141 -13.93 -14.11 0.18
CA VAL A 141 -12.95 -14.57 -0.81
C VAL A 141 -11.71 -13.67 -0.82
N PHE A 142 -11.88 -12.35 -0.82
CA PHE A 142 -10.76 -11.40 -0.74
C PHE A 142 -9.94 -11.55 0.54
N LEU A 143 -10.60 -11.77 1.69
CA LEU A 143 -9.92 -12.01 2.96
C LEU A 143 -9.10 -13.31 2.93
N LEU A 144 -9.67 -14.39 2.36
CA LEU A 144 -8.96 -15.67 2.21
C LEU A 144 -7.76 -15.56 1.27
N LEU A 145 -7.89 -14.85 0.14
CA LEU A 145 -6.77 -14.60 -0.76
C LEU A 145 -5.67 -13.75 -0.09
N SER A 146 -6.07 -12.77 0.72
CA SER A 146 -5.14 -11.96 1.50
C SER A 146 -4.39 -12.79 2.53
N LEU A 147 -5.11 -13.69 3.23
CA LEU A 147 -4.51 -14.62 4.17
C LEU A 147 -3.52 -15.57 3.48
N LEU A 148 -3.88 -16.09 2.31
CA LEU A 148 -2.98 -16.91 1.50
C LEU A 148 -1.70 -16.14 1.10
N SER A 149 -1.84 -14.86 0.75
CA SER A 149 -0.68 -14.00 0.48
C SER A 149 0.21 -13.82 1.72
N ILE A 150 -0.38 -13.66 2.90
CA ILE A 150 0.38 -13.55 4.16
C ILE A 150 1.16 -14.84 4.41
N VAL A 151 0.51 -16.00 4.31
CA VAL A 151 1.16 -17.30 4.49
C VAL A 151 2.34 -17.46 3.52
N LYS A 152 2.15 -17.14 2.24
CA LYS A 152 3.23 -17.19 1.24
C LYS A 152 4.41 -16.28 1.60
N ASN A 153 4.13 -15.05 2.04
CA ASN A 153 5.18 -14.12 2.43
C ASN A 153 5.95 -14.62 3.66
N VAL A 154 5.27 -15.23 4.63
CA VAL A 154 5.90 -15.83 5.82
C VAL A 154 6.77 -17.02 5.43
N LEU A 155 6.27 -17.92 4.58
CA LEU A 155 7.06 -19.06 4.10
C LEU A 155 8.34 -18.62 3.40
N HIS A 156 8.25 -17.65 2.47
CA HIS A 156 9.44 -17.12 1.80
C HIS A 156 10.42 -16.44 2.78
N ALA A 157 9.93 -15.83 3.86
CA ALA A 157 10.81 -15.26 4.87
C ALA A 157 11.57 -16.35 5.63
N VAL A 158 10.91 -17.46 5.96
CA VAL A 158 11.53 -18.62 6.60
C VAL A 158 12.53 -19.27 5.66
N ASP A 159 12.19 -19.50 4.40
CA ASP A 159 13.10 -20.06 3.39
C ASP A 159 14.35 -19.20 3.23
N PHE A 160 14.19 -17.87 3.17
CA PHE A 160 15.30 -16.92 3.10
C PHE A 160 16.21 -17.00 4.33
N MET A 161 15.64 -17.16 5.52
CA MET A 161 16.43 -17.32 6.75
C MET A 161 17.19 -18.64 6.76
N ALA A 162 16.54 -19.73 6.35
CA ALA A 162 17.16 -21.06 6.28
C ALA A 162 18.35 -21.06 5.31
N GLU A 163 18.20 -20.45 4.15
CA GLU A 163 19.28 -20.36 3.15
C GLU A 163 20.45 -19.49 3.64
N ALA A 164 20.18 -18.43 4.41
CA ALA A 164 21.21 -17.60 5.03
C ALA A 164 22.00 -18.32 6.13
N GLU A 165 21.40 -19.30 6.82
CA GLU A 165 22.11 -20.15 7.79
C GLU A 165 23.00 -21.20 7.11
N GLU A 166 22.56 -21.78 5.99
CA GLU A 166 23.31 -22.82 5.27
C GLU A 166 24.51 -22.28 4.49
N THR A 167 24.37 -21.11 3.87
CA THR A 167 25.43 -20.51 3.04
C THR A 167 26.32 -19.52 3.81
N GLY A 168 25.98 -19.25 5.07
CA GLY A 168 26.50 -18.08 5.81
C GLY A 168 25.89 -16.79 5.27
N PHE A 169 25.82 -15.75 6.10
CA PHE A 169 25.30 -14.44 5.66
C PHE A 169 25.98 -14.06 4.33
N PRO A 170 25.22 -13.81 3.25
CA PRO A 170 25.82 -13.30 2.03
C PRO A 170 26.61 -12.05 2.40
N PRO A 171 27.80 -11.80 1.81
CA PRO A 171 28.56 -10.60 2.09
C PRO A 171 27.57 -9.45 2.05
N GLU A 172 27.46 -8.74 3.18
CA GLU A 172 26.53 -7.65 3.35
C GLU A 172 26.61 -6.81 2.08
N LEU A 173 25.45 -6.55 1.46
CA LEU A 173 25.41 -5.73 0.25
C LEU A 173 26.34 -4.53 0.46
N PRO A 174 27.12 -4.13 -0.56
CA PRO A 174 28.03 -2.98 -0.44
C PRO A 174 27.31 -1.74 0.10
#